data_AF-A0A957EHT8-F1
#
_entry.id   AF-A0A957EHT8-F1
#
_cell.length_a   1.000
_cell.length_b   1.000
_cell.length_c   1.000
_cell.angle_alpha   90.00
_cell.angle_beta   90.00
_cell.angle_gamma   90.00
#
_symmetry.space_group_name_H-M   'P 1'
#
loop_
_entity.id
_entity.type
_entity.pdbx_description
1 polymer ?
#
loop_
_entity_poly.entity_id
_entity_poly.type
_entity_poly.pdbx_seq_one_letter_code
_entity_poly.pdbx_strand_id
1 'polypeptide(L)'
;MNEAFVSAITPPTPLTKPAYWFIFNGRNLLVHVTEKQATVPQLHTPAELELTVIREQYMGYCTDPENGFHTMIADVATTETAVPPDMAFLDLRRLFGTMDDKMVWLAGRAVQLAEWNRTSQFCGHCGVPTVVQTHERAKKCPQCNRTIYPRLSPAIIVLIEKVNEDGPNELLLARSHRHPPGRYSVLAGFVQPGETLETAVAREIMEEV
;
A
#
# COMPACT_ATOMS: atom_id res chain seq x y z
N MET A 1 14.22 15.35 -9.00
CA MET A 1 14.29 14.97 -7.57
C MET A 1 13.90 16.16 -6.70
N ASN A 2 12.59 16.34 -6.45
CA ASN A 2 12.01 16.71 -5.14
C ASN A 2 10.48 16.91 -5.23
N GLU A 3 9.79 16.04 -5.97
CA GLU A 3 8.36 15.78 -5.72
C GLU A 3 8.23 14.82 -4.52
N ALA A 4 8.68 15.28 -3.35
CA ALA A 4 8.70 14.44 -2.17
C ALA A 4 7.29 14.35 -1.57
N PHE A 5 6.75 13.14 -1.48
CA PHE A 5 5.66 12.90 -0.55
C PHE A 5 6.20 13.02 0.88
N VAL A 6 5.56 13.86 1.69
CA VAL A 6 5.86 14.03 3.10
C VAL A 6 4.80 13.29 3.93
N SER A 7 5.22 12.26 4.65
CA SER A 7 4.34 11.55 5.59
C SER A 7 4.02 12.42 6.79
N ALA A 8 2.74 12.56 7.09
CA ALA A 8 2.25 13.28 8.26
C ALA A 8 0.98 12.60 8.82
N ILE A 9 0.73 12.78 10.11
CA ILE A 9 -0.35 12.10 10.85
C ILE A 9 -1.53 13.01 11.20
N THR A 10 -1.32 14.32 11.16
CA THR A 10 -2.36 15.34 11.41
C THR A 10 -2.49 16.23 10.18
N PRO A 11 -3.70 16.38 9.60
CA PRO A 11 -3.92 17.30 8.49
C PRO A 11 -3.91 18.76 8.99
N PRO A 12 -3.60 19.74 8.13
CA PRO A 12 -3.84 21.14 8.48
C PRO A 12 -5.33 21.38 8.71
N THR A 13 -5.65 22.25 9.67
CA THR A 13 -7.04 22.62 9.98
C THR A 13 -7.24 24.12 9.72
N PRO A 14 -8.14 24.53 8.80
CA PRO A 14 -8.98 23.69 7.94
C PRO A 14 -8.23 23.13 6.71
N LEU A 15 -8.73 22.02 6.17
CA LEU A 15 -8.32 21.51 4.86
C LEU A 15 -9.11 22.25 3.76
N THR A 16 -8.52 23.32 3.21
CA THR A 16 -9.24 24.25 2.31
C THR A 16 -9.46 23.74 0.90
N LYS A 17 -8.61 22.82 0.42
CA LYS A 17 -8.73 22.17 -0.89
C LYS A 17 -9.14 20.70 -0.71
N PRO A 18 -9.82 20.09 -1.70
CA PRO A 18 -10.02 18.64 -1.72
C PRO A 18 -8.71 17.88 -1.54
N ALA A 19 -8.74 16.76 -0.82
CA ALA A 19 -7.64 15.81 -0.73
C ALA A 19 -7.91 14.62 -1.65
N TYR A 20 -6.85 13.91 -2.04
CA TYR A 20 -7.01 12.57 -2.60
C TYR A 20 -7.39 11.59 -1.50
N TRP A 21 -8.53 10.93 -1.65
CA TRP A 21 -9.03 9.97 -0.68
C TRP A 21 -8.82 8.54 -1.15
N PHE A 22 -7.91 7.83 -0.47
CA PHE A 22 -7.72 6.40 -0.65
C PHE A 22 -8.75 5.65 0.20
N ILE A 23 -9.94 5.45 -0.37
CA ILE A 23 -11.09 4.85 0.31
C ILE A 23 -11.12 3.35 0.04
N PHE A 24 -11.17 2.54 1.09
CA PHE A 24 -11.12 1.10 0.99
C PHE A 24 -12.40 0.43 1.47
N ASN A 25 -12.86 -0.55 0.69
CA ASN A 25 -13.77 -1.59 1.13
C ASN A 25 -13.01 -2.92 1.16
N GLY A 26 -12.66 -3.40 2.37
CA GLY A 26 -11.71 -4.49 2.51
C GLY A 26 -10.36 -4.14 1.87
N ARG A 27 -9.86 -4.97 0.95
CA ARG A 27 -8.58 -4.70 0.26
C ARG A 27 -8.72 -3.86 -1.02
N ASN A 28 -9.95 -3.60 -1.46
CA ASN A 28 -10.21 -2.93 -2.72
C ASN A 28 -10.24 -1.42 -2.52
N LEU A 29 -9.56 -0.69 -3.40
CA LEU A 29 -9.50 0.77 -3.44
C LEU A 29 -10.62 1.30 -4.33
N LEU A 30 -11.36 2.31 -3.85
CA LEU A 30 -12.30 3.06 -4.66
C LEU A 30 -11.54 3.93 -5.66
N VAL A 31 -11.89 3.79 -6.93
CA VAL A 31 -11.34 4.59 -8.02
C VAL A 31 -12.45 4.99 -8.98
N HIS A 32 -12.31 6.14 -9.64
CA HIS A 32 -13.01 6.37 -10.90
C HIS A 32 -12.39 5.47 -11.97
N VAL A 33 -13.23 4.82 -12.78
CA VAL A 33 -12.79 3.92 -13.83
C VAL A 33 -13.26 4.46 -15.18
N THR A 34 -12.31 4.68 -16.07
CA THR A 34 -12.55 4.91 -17.50
C THR A 34 -12.07 3.70 -18.30
N GLU A 35 -12.28 3.68 -19.63
CA GLU A 35 -11.83 2.57 -20.47
C GLU A 35 -10.31 2.29 -20.39
N LYS A 36 -9.50 3.31 -20.07
CA LYS A 36 -8.03 3.20 -20.11
C LYS A 36 -7.33 3.59 -18.82
N GLN A 37 -8.00 4.28 -17.91
CA GLN A 37 -7.37 4.85 -16.73
C GLN A 37 -8.25 4.72 -15.48
N ALA A 38 -7.58 4.61 -14.35
CA ALA A 38 -8.17 4.66 -13.02
C ALA A 38 -7.56 5.80 -12.20
N THR A 39 -8.40 6.60 -11.55
CA THR A 39 -7.97 7.73 -10.73
C THR A 39 -8.57 7.66 -9.33
N VAL A 40 -7.82 8.12 -8.34
CA VAL A 40 -8.31 8.23 -6.95
C VAL A 40 -9.17 9.49 -6.85
N PRO A 41 -10.36 9.42 -6.21
CA PRO A 41 -11.25 10.57 -6.09
C PRO A 41 -10.61 11.68 -5.24
N GLN A 42 -10.91 12.93 -5.62
CA GLN A 42 -10.60 14.12 -4.83
C GLN A 42 -11.88 14.63 -4.17
N LEU A 43 -11.88 14.68 -2.84
CA LEU A 43 -13.06 15.05 -2.04
C LEU A 43 -12.63 15.92 -0.86
N HIS A 44 -13.52 16.76 -0.33
CA HIS A 44 -13.34 17.33 1.00
C HIS A 44 -13.66 16.27 2.07
N THR A 45 -14.69 15.46 1.84
CA THR A 45 -15.09 14.37 2.74
C THR A 45 -15.71 13.19 1.97
N PRO A 46 -15.51 11.93 2.41
CA PRO A 46 -16.19 10.77 1.83
C PRO A 46 -17.72 10.83 1.90
N ALA A 47 -18.29 11.70 2.74
CA ALA A 47 -19.74 11.90 2.79
C ALA A 47 -20.34 12.46 1.49
N GLU A 48 -19.52 13.09 0.63
CA GLU A 48 -19.91 13.52 -0.72
C GLU A 48 -20.34 12.35 -1.61
N LEU A 49 -19.90 11.14 -1.28
CA LEU A 49 -20.23 9.90 -1.98
C LEU A 49 -21.22 9.03 -1.20
N GLU A 50 -21.87 9.58 -0.17
CA GLU A 50 -22.81 8.85 0.70
C GLU A 50 -22.20 7.62 1.39
N LEU A 51 -20.86 7.60 1.53
CA LEU A 51 -20.13 6.49 2.11
C LEU A 51 -20.09 6.58 3.64
N THR A 52 -20.40 5.48 4.32
CA THR A 52 -20.24 5.38 5.78
C THR A 52 -18.81 5.00 6.13
N VAL A 53 -18.02 5.99 6.56
CA VAL A 53 -16.64 5.81 7.01
C VAL A 53 -16.61 5.23 8.43
N ILE A 54 -15.86 4.13 8.60
CA ILE A 54 -15.67 3.47 9.90
C ILE A 54 -14.29 3.76 10.50
N ARG A 55 -13.31 4.14 9.68
CA ARG A 55 -11.98 4.58 10.11
C ARG A 55 -11.44 5.59 9.11
N GLU A 56 -10.74 6.59 9.62
CA GLU A 56 -10.01 7.57 8.82
C GLU A 56 -8.61 7.79 9.38
N GLN A 57 -7.68 8.16 8.51
CA GLN A 57 -6.35 8.61 8.92
C GLN A 57 -5.75 9.51 7.83
N TYR A 58 -5.03 10.54 8.26
CA TYR A 58 -4.23 11.34 7.35
C TYR A 58 -2.94 10.61 6.98
N MET A 59 -2.63 10.59 5.69
CA MET A 59 -1.45 9.90 5.17
C MET A 59 -0.28 10.87 5.00
N GLY A 60 -0.55 12.11 4.58
CA GLY A 60 0.47 13.11 4.30
C GLY A 60 0.13 13.97 3.09
N TYR A 61 1.13 14.61 2.51
CA TYR A 61 0.96 15.56 1.42
C TYR A 61 2.13 15.52 0.42
N CYS A 62 1.86 15.92 -0.81
CA CYS A 62 2.89 16.13 -1.83
C CYS A 62 3.28 17.61 -1.90
N THR A 63 4.58 17.87 -1.78
CA THR A 63 5.15 19.23 -1.88
C THR A 63 5.43 19.58 -3.33
N ASP A 64 4.37 19.79 -4.11
CA ASP A 64 4.48 20.34 -5.46
C ASP A 64 4.11 21.84 -5.42
N PRO A 65 4.97 22.75 -5.91
CA PRO A 65 4.70 24.20 -5.89
C PRO A 65 3.42 24.61 -6.61
N GLU A 66 3.07 23.91 -7.70
CA GLU A 66 1.91 24.23 -8.53
C GLU A 66 0.72 23.32 -8.21
N ASN A 67 1.00 22.04 -7.95
CA ASN A 67 -0.01 20.98 -7.84
C ASN A 67 0.04 20.24 -6.50
N GLY A 68 0.51 20.89 -5.42
CA GLY A 68 0.57 20.27 -4.10
C GLY A 68 -0.81 19.83 -3.60
N PHE A 69 -0.87 18.64 -3.00
CA PHE A 69 -2.12 18.05 -2.54
C PHE A 69 -1.96 17.26 -1.24
N HIS A 70 -3.07 17.14 -0.51
CA HIS A 70 -3.19 16.33 0.69
C HIS A 70 -3.74 14.94 0.36
N THR A 71 -3.45 13.97 1.22
CA THR A 71 -3.88 12.58 1.05
C THR A 71 -4.48 12.01 2.33
N MET A 72 -5.64 11.40 2.19
CA MET A 72 -6.41 10.79 3.28
C MET A 72 -6.63 9.31 2.99
N ILE A 73 -6.78 8.50 4.03
CA ILE A 73 -7.17 7.10 3.93
C ILE A 73 -8.47 6.91 4.70
N ALA A 74 -9.40 6.16 4.11
CA ALA A 74 -10.64 5.79 4.79
C ALA A 74 -10.93 4.29 4.61
N ASP A 75 -11.52 3.68 5.63
CA ASP A 75 -12.24 2.41 5.52
C ASP A 75 -13.74 2.67 5.58
N VAL A 76 -14.50 2.01 4.71
CA VAL A 76 -15.97 2.07 4.72
C VAL A 76 -16.59 0.78 5.26
N ALA A 77 -17.83 0.87 5.74
CA ALA A 77 -18.60 -0.29 6.14
C ALA A 77 -18.85 -1.22 4.94
N THR A 78 -18.72 -2.54 5.14
CA THR A 78 -18.73 -3.57 4.08
C THR A 78 -20.13 -3.86 3.49
N THR A 79 -21.18 -3.20 4.00
CA THR A 79 -22.55 -3.33 3.47
C THR A 79 -22.65 -2.68 2.11
N GLU A 80 -23.21 -3.38 1.12
CA GLU A 80 -23.43 -2.98 -0.30
C GLU A 80 -23.49 -1.46 -0.48
N THR A 81 -22.32 -0.82 -0.55
CA THR A 81 -22.24 0.62 -0.66
C THR A 81 -22.37 0.89 -2.14
N ALA A 82 -23.56 1.35 -2.56
CA ALA A 82 -23.75 1.79 -3.94
C ALA A 82 -22.77 2.93 -4.19
N VAL A 83 -21.82 2.71 -5.09
CA VAL A 83 -20.92 3.74 -5.58
C VAL A 83 -21.47 4.28 -6.91
N PRO A 84 -21.17 5.54 -7.27
CA PRO A 84 -21.56 6.10 -8.56
C PRO A 84 -21.17 5.17 -9.74
N PRO A 85 -21.92 5.18 -10.87
CA PRO A 85 -21.69 4.27 -11.99
C PRO A 85 -20.29 4.32 -12.62
N ASP A 86 -19.58 5.45 -12.48
CA ASP A 86 -18.22 5.67 -12.99
C ASP A 86 -17.13 5.29 -11.98
N MET A 87 -17.50 4.72 -10.82
CA MET A 87 -16.59 4.30 -9.77
C MET A 87 -16.68 2.81 -9.48
N ALA A 88 -15.56 2.22 -9.06
CA ALA A 88 -15.52 0.85 -8.60
C ALA A 88 -14.46 0.63 -7.51
N PHE A 89 -14.73 -0.34 -6.64
CA PHE A 89 -13.74 -0.89 -5.73
C PHE A 89 -12.89 -1.95 -6.46
N LEU A 90 -11.61 -1.67 -6.69
CA LEU A 90 -10.69 -2.56 -7.40
C LEU A 90 -9.48 -2.95 -6.53
N ASP A 91 -9.00 -4.18 -6.68
CA ASP A 91 -7.74 -4.62 -6.07
C ASP A 91 -6.56 -3.83 -6.65
N LEU A 92 -5.62 -3.42 -5.79
CA LEU A 92 -4.46 -2.61 -6.20
C LEU A 92 -3.67 -3.24 -7.35
N ARG A 93 -3.58 -4.58 -7.43
CA ARG A 93 -2.85 -5.24 -8.52
C ARG A 93 -3.46 -4.97 -9.89
N ARG A 94 -4.78 -4.77 -9.95
CA ARG A 94 -5.49 -4.45 -11.20
C ARG A 94 -5.26 -3.01 -11.66
N LEU A 95 -4.77 -2.14 -10.78
CA LEU A 95 -4.55 -0.72 -11.05
C LEU A 95 -3.15 -0.43 -11.61
N PHE A 96 -2.23 -1.40 -11.56
CA PHE A 96 -0.91 -1.24 -12.19
C PHE A 96 -1.05 -1.06 -13.69
N GLY A 97 -0.44 0.00 -14.23
CA GLY A 97 -0.50 0.35 -15.65
C GLY A 97 -1.77 1.10 -16.08
N THR A 98 -2.75 1.27 -15.19
CA THR A 98 -3.96 2.07 -15.47
C THR A 98 -4.00 3.37 -14.69
N MET A 99 -3.13 3.55 -13.70
CA MET A 99 -3.06 4.75 -12.86
C MET A 99 -1.68 5.37 -12.99
N ASP A 100 -1.61 6.70 -12.81
CA ASP A 100 -0.34 7.43 -12.76
C ASP A 100 0.63 6.82 -11.72
N ASP A 101 1.92 6.74 -12.06
CA ASP A 101 2.94 6.07 -11.26
C ASP A 101 2.98 6.59 -9.82
N LYS A 102 2.92 7.92 -9.64
CA LYS A 102 2.93 8.54 -8.30
C LYS A 102 1.71 8.12 -7.50
N MET A 103 0.54 8.09 -8.14
CA MET A 103 -0.70 7.67 -7.49
C MET A 103 -0.71 6.18 -7.14
N VAL A 104 -0.13 5.31 -7.98
CA VAL A 104 0.04 3.89 -7.67
C VAL A 104 0.96 3.69 -6.45
N TRP A 105 2.07 4.43 -6.36
CA TRP A 105 2.95 4.37 -5.19
C TRP A 105 2.25 4.84 -3.91
N LEU A 106 1.48 5.92 -3.99
CA LEU A 106 0.68 6.42 -2.87
C LEU A 106 -0.43 5.42 -2.49
N ALA A 107 -1.09 4.79 -3.46
CA ALA A 107 -2.07 3.73 -3.22
C ALA A 107 -1.43 2.52 -2.53
N GLY A 108 -0.22 2.13 -2.92
CA GLY A 108 0.56 1.07 -2.25
C GLY A 108 0.84 1.39 -0.78
N ARG A 109 1.24 2.62 -0.47
CA ARG A 109 1.38 3.09 0.92
C ARG A 109 0.04 3.07 1.65
N ALA A 110 -1.03 3.57 1.02
CA ALA A 110 -2.35 3.64 1.60
C ALA A 110 -2.89 2.24 1.96
N VAL A 111 -2.72 1.24 1.10
CA VAL A 111 -3.07 -0.16 1.38
C VAL A 111 -2.35 -0.68 2.62
N GLN A 112 -1.04 -0.45 2.74
CA GLN A 112 -0.27 -0.91 3.90
C GLN A 112 -0.74 -0.25 5.20
N LEU A 113 -1.01 1.06 5.16
CA LEU A 113 -1.46 1.82 6.33
C LEU A 113 -2.92 1.50 6.72
N ALA A 114 -3.80 1.28 5.75
CA ALA A 114 -5.16 0.82 6.00
C ALA A 114 -5.14 -0.57 6.66
N GLU A 115 -4.36 -1.50 6.10
CA GLU A 115 -4.22 -2.85 6.64
C GLU A 115 -3.60 -2.86 8.05
N TRP A 116 -2.56 -2.05 8.28
CA TRP A 116 -2.02 -1.87 9.62
C TRP A 116 -3.08 -1.33 10.58
N ASN A 117 -3.88 -0.34 10.18
CA ASN A 117 -4.92 0.22 11.04
C ASN A 117 -5.96 -0.85 11.43
N ARG A 118 -6.36 -1.72 10.49
CA ARG A 118 -7.31 -2.83 10.74
C ARG A 118 -6.72 -3.91 11.64
N THR A 119 -5.47 -4.29 11.42
CA THR A 119 -4.83 -5.43 12.11
C THR A 119 -4.23 -5.07 13.47
N SER A 120 -4.19 -3.79 13.83
CA SER A 120 -3.62 -3.30 15.10
C SER A 120 -4.65 -2.67 16.04
N GLN A 121 -5.95 -2.92 15.85
CA GLN A 121 -7.01 -2.37 16.71
C GLN A 121 -6.94 -2.83 18.17
N PHE A 122 -6.40 -4.03 18.38
CA PHE A 122 -6.22 -4.64 19.71
C PHE A 122 -4.76 -5.01 19.91
N CYS A 123 -4.31 -5.00 21.15
CA CYS A 123 -2.95 -5.35 21.50
C CYS A 123 -2.74 -6.86 21.33
N GLY A 124 -1.84 -7.26 20.42
CA GLY A 124 -1.51 -8.67 20.21
C GLY A 124 -0.87 -9.38 21.41
N HIS A 125 -0.55 -8.67 22.49
CA HIS A 125 -0.02 -9.25 23.73
C HIS A 125 -1.07 -9.48 24.81
N CYS A 126 -2.01 -8.54 24.99
CA CYS A 126 -2.96 -8.58 26.12
C CYS A 126 -4.43 -8.35 25.73
N GLY A 127 -4.73 -8.22 24.43
CA GLY A 127 -6.09 -8.17 23.91
C GLY A 127 -6.85 -6.85 24.06
N VAL A 128 -6.34 -5.87 24.83
CA VAL A 128 -7.05 -4.58 25.01
C VAL A 128 -6.98 -3.70 23.76
N PRO A 129 -7.99 -2.83 23.51
CA PRO A 129 -7.96 -1.85 22.42
C PRO A 129 -6.71 -0.95 22.47
N THR A 130 -6.14 -0.66 21.31
CA THR A 130 -4.98 0.22 21.18
C THR A 130 -5.42 1.66 20.92
N VAL A 131 -4.54 2.62 21.23
CA VAL A 131 -4.78 4.06 21.08
C VAL A 131 -3.79 4.64 20.07
N VAL A 132 -4.28 5.34 19.05
CA VAL A 132 -3.45 6.03 18.05
C VAL A 132 -2.60 7.12 18.73
N GLN A 133 -1.32 7.19 18.38
CA GLN A 133 -0.41 8.22 18.88
C GLN A 133 -0.50 9.50 18.04
N THR A 134 -0.25 10.65 18.68
CA THR A 134 -0.41 11.99 18.08
C THR A 134 0.87 12.60 17.52
N HIS A 135 2.04 11.99 17.78
CA HIS A 135 3.36 12.52 17.40
C HIS A 135 4.12 11.59 16.45
N GLU A 136 3.69 10.34 16.31
CA GLU A 136 4.27 9.36 15.39
C GLU A 136 3.15 8.47 14.81
N ARG A 137 3.41 7.83 13.67
CA ARG A 137 2.47 6.88 13.08
C ARG A 137 2.57 5.55 13.81
N ALA A 138 2.00 5.49 15.00
CA ALA A 138 2.00 4.31 15.86
C ALA A 138 0.68 4.19 16.64
N LYS A 139 0.45 3.01 17.22
CA LYS A 139 -0.58 2.79 18.24
C LYS A 139 0.05 2.28 19.52
N LYS A 140 -0.48 2.69 20.67
CA LYS A 140 0.00 2.28 21.99
C LYS A 140 -1.08 1.51 22.73
N CYS A 141 -0.68 0.43 23.38
CA CYS A 141 -1.53 -0.29 24.32
C CYS A 141 -1.56 0.46 25.67
N PRO A 142 -2.73 0.90 26.17
CA PRO A 142 -2.81 1.62 27.44
C PRO A 142 -2.55 0.73 28.67
N GLN A 143 -2.72 -0.60 28.54
CA GLN A 143 -2.54 -1.53 29.65
C GLN A 143 -1.08 -1.98 29.81
N CYS A 144 -0.42 -2.39 28.73
CA CYS A 144 0.94 -2.96 28.79
C CYS A 144 2.00 -2.06 28.16
N ASN A 145 1.66 -0.83 27.78
CA ASN A 145 2.54 0.20 27.21
C ASN A 145 3.30 -0.17 25.92
N ARG A 146 2.97 -1.29 25.26
CA ARG A 146 3.58 -1.66 23.98
C ARG A 146 3.17 -0.69 22.88
N THR A 147 4.13 -0.24 22.10
CA THR A 147 3.93 0.53 20.87
C THR A 147 3.95 -0.41 19.66
N ILE A 148 3.04 -0.17 18.71
CA ILE A 148 2.85 -0.95 17.49
C ILE A 148 3.01 0.00 16.31
N TYR A 149 3.99 -0.28 15.47
CA TYR A 149 4.29 0.48 14.25
C TYR A 149 3.74 -0.24 13.00
N PRO A 150 3.51 0.47 11.89
CA PRO A 150 3.30 -0.14 10.59
C PRO A 150 4.43 -1.13 10.27
N ARG A 151 4.08 -2.34 9.86
CA ARG A 151 5.05 -3.40 9.58
C ARG A 151 5.54 -3.31 8.16
N LEU A 152 6.86 -3.37 7.99
CA LEU A 152 7.50 -3.66 6.71
C LEU A 152 7.99 -5.10 6.73
N SER A 153 7.83 -5.80 5.60
CA SER A 153 8.35 -7.14 5.38
C SER A 153 9.34 -7.06 4.22
N PRO A 154 10.65 -6.92 4.49
CA PRO A 154 11.64 -6.83 3.43
C PRO A 154 11.63 -8.10 2.59
N ALA A 155 11.75 -7.93 1.28
CA ALA A 155 11.79 -9.02 0.32
C ALA A 155 12.80 -8.69 -0.78
N ILE A 156 13.45 -9.72 -1.30
CA ILE A 156 14.33 -9.62 -2.47
C ILE A 156 13.56 -10.04 -3.72
N ILE A 157 14.01 -9.54 -4.86
CA ILE A 157 13.64 -10.02 -6.18
C ILE A 157 14.93 -10.00 -7.01
N VAL A 158 15.29 -11.11 -7.65
CA VAL A 158 16.62 -11.29 -8.25
C VAL A 158 16.55 -11.94 -9.62
N LEU A 159 17.13 -11.27 -10.61
CA LEU A 159 17.40 -11.83 -11.93
C LEU A 159 18.77 -12.53 -11.88
N ILE A 160 18.80 -13.81 -12.26
CA ILE A 160 20.03 -14.58 -12.35
C ILE A 160 20.39 -14.71 -13.83
N GLU A 161 21.57 -14.20 -14.17
CA GLU A 161 22.11 -14.23 -15.52
C GLU A 161 23.33 -15.14 -15.56
N LYS A 162 23.31 -16.11 -16.47
CA LYS A 162 24.46 -16.90 -16.84
C LYS A 162 25.10 -16.26 -18.07
N VAL A 163 26.29 -15.70 -17.87
CA VAL A 163 27.09 -15.10 -18.94
C VAL A 163 27.81 -16.21 -19.70
N ASN A 164 27.64 -16.23 -21.03
CA ASN A 164 28.25 -17.23 -21.90
C ASN A 164 29.35 -16.58 -22.74
N GLU A 165 30.50 -17.25 -22.87
CA GLU A 165 31.64 -16.72 -23.64
C GLU A 165 31.39 -16.77 -25.16
N ASP A 166 30.78 -17.86 -25.65
CA ASP A 166 30.54 -18.13 -27.07
C ASP A 166 29.03 -18.22 -27.41
N GLY A 167 28.23 -17.27 -26.92
CA GLY A 167 26.79 -17.25 -27.19
C GLY A 167 26.02 -16.17 -26.45
N PRO A 168 24.69 -16.10 -26.60
CA PRO A 168 23.88 -15.18 -25.83
C PRO A 168 23.85 -15.57 -24.35
N ASN A 169 23.75 -14.58 -23.47
CA ASN A 169 23.52 -14.81 -22.04
C ASN A 169 22.17 -15.48 -21.82
N GLU A 170 22.10 -16.34 -20.80
CA GLU A 170 20.88 -17.05 -20.41
C GLU A 170 20.33 -16.48 -19.10
N LEU A 171 19.02 -16.37 -18.99
CA LEU A 171 18.35 -15.88 -17.78
C LEU A 171 17.57 -17.02 -17.11
N LEU A 172 17.75 -17.19 -15.81
CA LEU A 172 16.93 -18.14 -15.05
C LEU A 172 15.57 -17.51 -14.77
N LEU A 173 14.52 -18.20 -15.24
CA LEU A 173 13.14 -17.88 -14.90
C LEU A 173 12.47 -19.13 -14.31
N ALA A 174 11.79 -18.95 -13.19
CA ALA A 174 11.06 -20.01 -12.53
C ALA A 174 9.54 -19.79 -12.63
N ARG A 175 8.78 -20.86 -12.36
CA ARG A 175 7.32 -20.82 -12.33
C ARG A 175 6.80 -21.46 -11.06
N SER A 176 6.25 -20.63 -10.17
CA SER A 176 5.39 -21.09 -9.08
C SER A 176 4.01 -21.53 -9.58
N HIS A 177 3.42 -22.54 -8.93
CA HIS A 177 2.07 -23.04 -9.17
C HIS A 177 0.97 -21.97 -9.06
N ARG A 178 1.24 -20.88 -8.34
CA ARG A 178 0.31 -19.75 -8.17
C ARG A 178 0.23 -18.82 -9.39
N HIS A 179 1.20 -18.88 -10.30
CA HIS A 179 1.21 -18.02 -11.48
C HIS A 179 0.26 -18.53 -12.58
N PRO A 180 -0.34 -17.62 -13.37
CA PRO A 180 -1.08 -18.00 -14.56
C PRO A 180 -0.26 -18.92 -15.49
N PRO A 181 -0.91 -19.85 -16.21
CA PRO A 181 -0.23 -20.69 -17.20
C PRO A 181 0.62 -19.87 -18.18
N GLY A 182 1.84 -20.35 -18.47
CA GLY A 182 2.77 -19.70 -19.38
C GLY A 182 3.53 -18.49 -18.80
N ARG A 183 3.23 -18.04 -17.57
CA ARG A 183 3.97 -16.96 -16.91
C ARG A 183 5.16 -17.52 -16.13
N TYR A 184 6.35 -17.04 -16.50
CA TYR A 184 7.59 -17.23 -15.75
C TYR A 184 8.00 -15.91 -15.12
N SER A 185 8.73 -15.97 -14.00
CA SER A 185 9.25 -14.80 -13.32
C SER A 185 10.64 -15.08 -12.77
N VAL A 186 11.31 -14.00 -12.38
CA VAL A 186 12.53 -14.04 -11.59
C VAL A 186 12.23 -14.55 -10.17
N LEU A 187 13.26 -14.96 -9.44
CA LEU A 187 13.10 -15.47 -8.07
C LEU A 187 12.84 -14.30 -7.10
N ALA A 188 12.03 -14.56 -6.07
CA ALA A 188 11.70 -13.57 -5.04
C ALA A 188 11.36 -14.26 -3.73
N GLY A 189 11.76 -13.65 -2.61
CA GLY A 189 11.53 -14.22 -1.29
C GLY A 189 11.69 -13.22 -0.16
N PHE A 190 11.26 -13.60 1.04
CA PHE A 190 11.31 -12.72 2.21
C PHE A 190 12.69 -12.76 2.86
N VAL A 191 13.16 -11.61 3.31
CA VAL A 191 14.40 -11.51 4.10
C VAL A 191 14.12 -11.99 5.53
N GLN A 192 14.96 -12.87 6.05
CA GLN A 192 14.81 -13.42 7.39
C GLN A 192 15.46 -12.52 8.48
N PRO A 193 15.04 -12.63 9.75
CA PRO A 193 15.67 -11.87 10.84
C PRO A 193 17.18 -12.13 10.93
N GLY A 194 17.98 -11.06 10.92
CA GLY A 194 19.44 -11.13 10.98
C GLY A 194 20.13 -11.38 9.63
N GLU A 195 19.37 -11.49 8.55
CA GLU A 195 19.88 -11.72 7.20
C GLU A 195 20.18 -10.40 6.47
N THR A 196 21.26 -10.35 5.68
CA THR A 196 21.47 -9.26 4.71
C THR A 196 20.68 -9.54 3.43
N LEU A 197 20.49 -8.53 2.57
CA LEU A 197 19.79 -8.74 1.29
C LEU A 197 20.51 -9.76 0.40
N GLU A 198 21.84 -9.74 0.40
CA GLU A 198 22.70 -10.64 -0.38
C GLU A 198 22.61 -12.08 0.12
N THR A 199 22.55 -12.26 1.44
CA THR A 199 22.38 -13.61 2.03
C THR A 199 20.97 -14.14 1.75
N ALA A 200 19.95 -13.28 1.79
CA ALA A 200 18.59 -13.64 1.39
C ALA A 200 18.54 -14.09 -0.07
N VAL A 201 19.21 -13.37 -0.98
CA VAL A 201 19.33 -13.79 -2.38
C VAL A 201 19.98 -15.18 -2.48
N ALA A 202 21.13 -15.40 -1.83
CA ALA A 202 21.83 -16.67 -1.90
C ALA A 202 20.99 -17.85 -1.36
N ARG A 203 20.26 -17.64 -0.25
CA ARG A 203 19.37 -18.64 0.34
C ARG A 203 18.18 -18.95 -0.56
N GLU A 204 17.46 -17.94 -1.02
CA GLU A 204 16.27 -18.13 -1.87
C GLU A 204 16.63 -18.84 -3.18
N ILE A 205 17.80 -18.57 -3.75
CA ILE A 205 18.31 -19.32 -4.91
C ILE A 205 18.51 -20.80 -4.56
N MET A 206 19.22 -21.11 -3.47
CA MET A 206 19.51 -22.49 -3.07
C MET A 206 18.27 -23.30 -2.67
N GLU A 207 17.21 -22.64 -2.19
CA GLU A 207 15.95 -23.29 -1.79
C GLU A 207 15.04 -23.61 -2.99
N GLU A 208 15.06 -22.79 -4.04
CA GLU A 208 14.11 -22.91 -5.16
C GLU A 208 14.67 -23.58 -6.42
N VAL A 209 15.99 -23.57 -6.65
CA VAL A 209 16.63 -24.07 -7.89
C VAL A 209 17.89 -24.89 -7.64
#